data_AF-A0A949YML4-F1
#
_entry.id   AF-A0A949YML4-F1
#
_cell.length_a   1.000
_cell.length_b   1.000
_cell.length_c   1.000
_cell.angle_alpha   90.00
_cell.angle_beta   90.00
_cell.angle_gamma   90.00
#
_symmetry.space_group_name_H-M   'P 1'
#
loop_
_entity.id
_entity.type
_entity.pdbx_description
1 polymer ?
#
loop_
_entity_poly.entity_id
_entity_poly.type
_entity_poly.pdbx_seq_one_letter_code
_entity_poly.pdbx_strand_id
1 'polypeptide(L)'
;MTARRPMTVSPLWLQGSILTFIIGFSLLTFSAIRIYQDYAPIPEKIVDEAGNVLFTRQQILDGQEQFLTYGLMQFGTVYGHGAYLGPDFTADYLHRMVLHMNKRYGDDEAARGRTRRELQANRYDPATGTLVWTDGQVSAFEEIHQHFGELVYARKASGEGLKAGMITDAGDARAITAFIAWTAWTGVARRPGKTYSYTNNWPAEELVGNTPTGEAIMWSALSLVMLLGGSGLVLGLYGRHSRVVGWHETEERQVRFVAPSSVALTPAQRVTAWFFLVVAALFLLQNLIGGATVHYMVEASGFFGIDLPRLLPYNLTR
;
A
#
# COMPACT_ATOMS: atom_id res chain seq x y z
N MET A 1 -33.55 49.24 -6.01
CA MET A 1 -32.52 48.28 -5.54
C MET A 1 -33.23 46.98 -5.19
N THR A 2 -33.08 45.94 -6.01
CA THR A 2 -33.66 44.62 -5.76
C THR A 2 -32.87 43.92 -4.65
N ALA A 3 -33.48 43.76 -3.48
CA ALA A 3 -32.88 43.01 -2.37
C ALA A 3 -32.62 41.57 -2.83
N ARG A 4 -31.35 41.13 -2.76
CA ARG A 4 -30.98 39.75 -3.08
C ARG A 4 -31.72 38.81 -2.11
N ARG A 5 -32.34 37.75 -2.64
CA ARG A 5 -32.92 36.68 -1.81
C ARG A 5 -31.84 36.17 -0.85
N PRO A 6 -32.09 36.13 0.48
CA PRO A 6 -31.16 35.54 1.42
C PRO A 6 -30.97 34.06 1.06
N MET A 7 -29.72 33.58 1.15
CA MET A 7 -29.43 32.16 0.95
C MET A 7 -30.17 31.33 2.00
N THR A 8 -30.70 30.16 1.59
CA THR A 8 -31.34 29.19 2.49
C THR A 8 -30.37 28.60 3.51
N VAL A 9 -29.07 28.66 3.24
CA VAL A 9 -28.00 28.22 4.14
C VAL A 9 -27.09 29.42 4.43
N SER A 10 -26.62 29.54 5.67
CA SER A 10 -25.70 30.61 6.07
C SER A 10 -24.46 30.67 5.16
N PRO A 11 -24.03 31.86 4.69
CA PRO A 11 -22.82 32.01 3.87
C PRO A 11 -21.55 31.53 4.59
N LEU A 12 -21.59 31.39 5.92
CA LEU A 12 -20.52 30.79 6.73
C LEU A 12 -20.20 29.35 6.29
N TRP A 13 -21.18 28.58 5.79
CA TRP A 13 -20.93 27.22 5.29
C TRP A 13 -20.12 27.21 3.99
N LEU A 14 -20.40 28.14 3.08
CA LEU A 14 -19.60 28.30 1.87
C LEU A 14 -18.19 28.77 2.21
N GLN A 15 -18.06 29.77 3.08
CA GLN A 15 -16.75 30.29 3.54
C GLN A 15 -15.94 29.21 4.26
N GLY A 16 -16.58 28.47 5.16
CA GLY A 16 -15.97 27.35 5.87
C GLY A 16 -15.51 26.25 4.91
N SER A 17 -16.36 25.86 3.95
CA SER A 17 -15.99 24.87 2.93
C SER A 17 -14.79 25.32 2.09
N ILE A 18 -14.81 26.56 1.58
CA ILE A 18 -13.69 27.13 0.81
C ILE A 18 -12.42 27.13 1.65
N LEU A 19 -12.49 27.55 2.91
CA LEU A 19 -11.34 27.57 3.81
C LEU A 19 -10.81 26.15 4.07
N THR A 20 -11.68 25.18 4.32
CA THR A 20 -11.31 23.77 4.47
C THR A 20 -10.60 23.23 3.23
N PHE A 21 -11.12 23.52 2.03
CA PHE A 21 -10.47 23.11 0.79
C PHE A 21 -9.10 23.77 0.60
N ILE A 22 -9.00 25.08 0.82
CA ILE A 22 -7.73 25.80 0.68
C ILE A 22 -6.68 25.23 1.64
N ILE A 23 -7.02 25.05 2.92
CA ILE A 23 -6.09 24.49 3.91
C ILE A 23 -5.75 23.05 3.58
N GLY A 24 -6.75 22.21 3.31
CA GLY A 24 -6.57 20.79 3.00
C GLY A 24 -5.69 20.54 1.79
N PHE A 25 -5.97 21.22 0.67
CA PHE A 25 -5.15 21.10 -0.54
C PHE A 25 -3.76 21.72 -0.40
N SER A 26 -3.61 22.80 0.38
CA SER A 26 -2.29 23.38 0.66
C SER A 26 -1.42 22.40 1.46
N LEU A 27 -1.97 21.78 2.50
CA LEU A 27 -1.28 20.76 3.29
C LEU A 27 -0.94 19.52 2.44
N LEU A 28 -1.90 19.03 1.65
CA LEU A 28 -1.67 17.89 0.75
C LEU A 28 -0.56 18.18 -0.27
N THR A 29 -0.57 19.37 -0.88
CA THR A 29 0.44 19.81 -1.85
C THR A 29 1.81 19.92 -1.20
N PHE A 30 1.88 20.54 -0.02
CA PHE A 30 3.11 20.61 0.76
C PHE A 30 3.65 19.21 1.10
N SER A 31 2.80 18.30 1.58
CA SER A 31 3.19 16.91 1.85
C SER A 31 3.69 16.20 0.60
N ALA A 32 3.03 16.39 -0.56
CA ALA A 32 3.47 15.81 -1.82
C ALA A 32 4.87 16.31 -2.21
N ILE A 33 5.14 17.62 -2.12
CA ILE A 33 6.46 18.19 -2.40
C ILE A 33 7.53 17.57 -1.49
N ARG A 34 7.23 17.42 -0.19
CA ARG A 34 8.16 16.80 0.77
C ARG A 34 8.41 15.33 0.45
N ILE A 35 7.40 14.58 0.02
CA ILE A 35 7.57 13.18 -0.44
C ILE A 35 8.51 13.12 -1.64
N TYR A 36 8.33 13.98 -2.65
CA TYR A 36 9.19 14.01 -3.84
C TYR A 36 10.64 14.44 -3.55
N GLN A 37 10.89 15.16 -2.46
CA GLN A 37 12.24 15.53 -2.04
C GLN A 37 12.91 14.46 -1.18
N ASP A 38 12.11 13.71 -0.40
CA ASP A 38 12.63 12.85 0.67
C ASP A 38 12.39 11.34 0.39
N TYR A 39 11.91 10.93 -0.78
CA TYR A 39 11.72 9.49 -1.08
C TYR A 39 13.05 8.73 -1.18
N ALA A 40 13.00 7.41 -1.02
CA ALA A 40 14.19 6.57 -1.14
C ALA A 40 14.72 6.58 -2.59
N PRO A 41 16.01 6.86 -2.82
CA PRO A 41 16.53 6.90 -4.19
C PRO A 41 16.46 5.50 -4.82
N ILE A 42 16.20 5.45 -6.12
CA ILE A 42 16.45 4.27 -6.95
C ILE A 42 17.86 4.44 -7.51
N PRO A 43 18.85 3.63 -7.08
CA PRO A 43 20.23 3.80 -7.51
C PRO A 43 20.39 3.62 -9.03
N GLU A 44 21.30 4.39 -9.63
CA GLU A 44 21.71 4.20 -11.04
C GLU A 44 22.32 2.81 -11.25
N LYS A 45 23.08 2.35 -10.25
CA LYS A 45 23.64 1.00 -10.19
C LYS A 45 23.83 0.54 -8.75
N ILE A 46 23.68 -0.76 -8.56
CA ILE A 46 24.08 -1.48 -7.35
C ILE A 46 25.36 -2.26 -7.67
N VAL A 47 26.38 -2.12 -6.84
CA VAL A 47 27.68 -2.78 -7.01
C VAL A 47 28.07 -3.58 -5.77
N ASP A 48 28.93 -4.58 -5.93
CA ASP A 48 29.62 -5.23 -4.82
C ASP A 48 30.79 -4.37 -4.28
N GLU A 49 31.47 -4.84 -3.23
CA GLU A 49 32.62 -4.15 -2.63
C GLU A 49 33.84 -4.08 -3.55
N ALA A 50 33.91 -4.91 -4.60
CA ALA A 50 34.95 -4.88 -5.63
C ALA A 50 34.61 -3.93 -6.80
N GLY A 51 33.38 -3.39 -6.85
CA GLY A 51 32.91 -2.49 -7.89
C GLY A 51 32.25 -3.18 -9.09
N ASN A 52 32.00 -4.49 -9.03
CA ASN A 52 31.26 -5.20 -10.08
C ASN A 52 29.77 -4.82 -10.01
N VAL A 53 29.17 -4.55 -11.16
CA VAL A 53 27.74 -4.19 -11.24
C VAL A 53 26.88 -5.43 -11.03
N LEU A 54 25.97 -5.36 -10.06
CA LEU A 54 24.99 -6.39 -9.73
C LEU A 54 23.64 -6.10 -10.43
N PHE A 55 23.16 -4.87 -10.30
CA PHE A 55 21.91 -4.40 -10.91
C PHE A 55 22.03 -2.96 -11.38
N THR A 56 21.24 -2.59 -12.38
CA THR A 56 21.06 -1.19 -12.81
C THR A 56 19.70 -0.65 -12.36
N ARG A 57 19.55 0.67 -12.40
CA ARG A 57 18.27 1.35 -12.23
C ARG A 57 17.17 0.76 -13.11
N GLN A 58 17.50 0.51 -14.37
CA GLN A 58 16.55 -0.03 -15.35
C GLN A 58 16.07 -1.41 -14.92
N GLN A 59 16.95 -2.30 -14.46
CA GLN A 59 16.55 -3.64 -13.99
C GLN A 59 15.64 -3.59 -12.76
N ILE A 60 15.81 -2.61 -11.86
CA ILE A 60 14.89 -2.41 -10.73
C ILE A 60 13.51 -1.97 -11.22
N LEU A 61 13.45 -1.05 -12.19
CA LEU A 61 12.20 -0.58 -12.78
C LEU A 61 11.50 -1.66 -13.61
N ASP A 62 12.24 -2.40 -14.42
CA ASP A 62 11.73 -3.55 -15.16
C ASP A 62 11.18 -4.59 -14.18
N GLY A 63 11.87 -4.83 -13.06
CA GLY A 63 11.39 -5.69 -11.99
C GLY A 63 10.07 -5.22 -11.36
N GLN A 64 9.92 -3.91 -11.14
CA GLN A 64 8.66 -3.32 -10.68
C GLN A 64 7.54 -3.50 -11.71
N GLU A 65 7.83 -3.24 -12.98
CA GLU A 65 6.88 -3.43 -14.07
C GLU A 65 6.43 -4.88 -14.16
N GLN A 66 7.37 -5.83 -14.15
CA GLN A 66 7.04 -7.26 -14.20
C GLN A 66 6.26 -7.71 -12.96
N PHE A 67 6.61 -7.22 -11.77
CA PHE A 67 5.84 -7.48 -10.55
C PHE A 67 4.36 -7.11 -10.70
N LEU A 68 4.07 -5.98 -11.36
CA LEU A 68 2.71 -5.54 -11.66
C LEU A 68 2.07 -6.34 -12.81
N THR A 69 2.82 -6.62 -13.88
CA THR A 69 2.37 -7.39 -15.05
C THR A 69 1.91 -8.80 -14.68
N TYR A 70 2.65 -9.47 -13.80
CA TYR A 70 2.29 -10.78 -13.28
C TYR A 70 1.22 -10.72 -12.17
N GLY A 71 0.74 -9.53 -11.81
CA GLY A 71 -0.30 -9.34 -10.80
C GLY A 71 0.14 -9.77 -9.39
N LEU A 72 1.43 -9.70 -9.07
CA LEU A 72 1.93 -10.13 -7.76
C LEU A 72 1.42 -9.25 -6.61
N MET A 73 1.06 -7.98 -6.88
CA MET A 73 0.38 -7.11 -5.91
C MET A 73 -1.07 -7.53 -5.62
N GLN A 74 -1.68 -8.35 -6.49
CA GLN A 74 -2.97 -9.00 -6.27
C GLN A 74 -2.83 -10.37 -5.59
N PHE A 75 -1.60 -10.83 -5.36
CA PHE A 75 -1.31 -12.07 -4.65
C PHE A 75 -0.76 -11.83 -3.24
N GLY A 76 0.33 -11.07 -3.13
CA GLY A 76 0.95 -10.62 -1.88
C GLY A 76 1.04 -9.10 -1.79
N THR A 77 1.97 -8.59 -0.98
CA THR A 77 2.16 -7.15 -0.77
C THR A 77 3.60 -6.68 -0.95
N VAL A 78 3.76 -5.39 -1.25
CA VAL A 78 5.01 -4.64 -1.12
C VAL A 78 4.71 -3.43 -0.23
N TYR A 79 5.59 -3.12 0.72
CA TYR A 79 5.34 -2.08 1.72
C TYR A 79 4.01 -2.22 2.48
N GLY A 80 3.51 -3.46 2.66
CA GLY A 80 2.21 -3.75 3.28
C GLY A 80 0.99 -3.46 2.40
N HIS A 81 1.19 -3.01 1.15
CA HIS A 81 0.12 -2.72 0.21
C HIS A 81 -0.02 -3.85 -0.82
N GLY A 82 -1.22 -4.40 -0.96
CA GLY A 82 -1.52 -5.47 -1.91
C GLY A 82 -2.56 -6.44 -1.36
N ALA A 83 -2.40 -7.73 -1.66
CA ALA A 83 -3.24 -8.84 -1.23
C ALA A 83 -2.60 -9.67 -0.12
N TYR A 84 -3.38 -10.57 0.50
CA TYR A 84 -2.98 -11.25 1.73
C TYR A 84 -2.94 -12.78 1.64
N LEU A 85 -2.98 -13.34 0.41
CA LEU A 85 -2.79 -14.78 0.24
C LEU A 85 -1.29 -15.11 0.21
N GLY A 86 -0.53 -14.33 -0.55
CA GLY A 86 0.93 -14.36 -0.57
C GLY A 86 1.55 -13.55 0.57
N PRO A 87 2.88 -13.61 0.71
CA PRO A 87 3.61 -12.86 1.73
C PRO A 87 3.66 -11.36 1.40
N ASP A 88 4.11 -10.57 2.38
CA ASP A 88 4.73 -9.29 2.07
C ASP A 88 6.15 -9.52 1.58
N PHE A 89 6.41 -9.26 0.30
CA PHE A 89 7.69 -9.55 -0.34
C PHE A 89 8.83 -8.72 0.27
N THR A 90 8.55 -7.47 0.68
CA THR A 90 9.54 -6.59 1.31
C THR A 90 9.99 -7.14 2.66
N ALA A 91 9.04 -7.56 3.50
CA ALA A 91 9.30 -8.12 4.83
C ALA A 91 9.91 -9.52 4.75
N ASP A 92 9.38 -10.39 3.90
CA ASP A 92 9.91 -11.75 3.72
C ASP A 92 11.36 -11.73 3.18
N TYR A 93 11.65 -10.88 2.18
CA TYR A 93 13.02 -10.69 1.70
C TYR A 93 13.94 -10.18 2.81
N LEU A 94 13.53 -9.13 3.55
CA LEU A 94 14.34 -8.56 4.63
C LEU A 94 14.66 -9.60 5.70
N HIS A 95 13.66 -10.36 6.14
CA HIS A 95 13.81 -11.40 7.15
C HIS A 95 14.80 -12.47 6.68
N ARG A 96 14.63 -13.00 5.47
CA ARG A 96 15.53 -14.01 4.89
C ARG A 96 16.94 -13.50 4.72
N MET A 97 17.11 -12.27 4.26
CA MET A 97 18.42 -11.64 4.10
C MET A 97 19.17 -11.59 5.44
N VAL A 98 18.46 -11.26 6.51
CA VAL A 98 19.06 -11.17 7.85
C VAL A 98 19.43 -12.54 8.39
N LEU A 99 18.55 -13.54 8.25
CA LEU A 99 18.85 -14.91 8.65
C LEU A 99 20.05 -15.47 7.89
N HIS A 100 20.11 -15.22 6.58
CA HIS A 100 21.24 -15.62 5.74
C HIS A 100 22.55 -15.00 6.19
N MET A 101 22.57 -13.68 6.37
CA MET A 101 23.77 -12.95 6.79
C MET A 101 24.23 -13.38 8.19
N ASN A 102 23.30 -13.56 9.13
CA ASN A 102 23.63 -14.06 10.48
C ASN A 102 24.28 -15.44 10.40
N LYS A 103 23.68 -16.38 9.67
CA LYS A 103 24.22 -17.72 9.47
C LYS A 103 25.61 -17.69 8.82
N ARG A 104 25.79 -16.87 7.78
CA ARG A 104 27.08 -16.67 7.09
C ARG A 104 28.16 -16.15 8.04
N TYR A 105 27.80 -15.30 8.98
CA TYR A 105 28.74 -14.69 9.93
C TYR A 105 28.96 -15.51 11.21
N GLY A 106 28.25 -16.62 11.40
CA GLY A 106 28.45 -17.55 12.53
C GLY A 106 27.29 -17.66 13.52
N ASP A 107 26.21 -16.90 13.32
CA ASP A 107 24.96 -16.90 14.11
C ASP A 107 25.13 -16.69 15.63
N ASP A 108 26.13 -15.93 16.03
CA ASP A 108 26.32 -15.45 17.41
C ASP A 108 25.88 -13.98 17.57
N GLU A 109 25.98 -13.43 18.79
CA GLU A 109 25.63 -12.01 19.02
C GLU A 109 26.51 -11.03 18.22
N ALA A 110 27.78 -11.39 17.98
CA ALA A 110 28.68 -10.56 17.21
C ALA A 110 28.28 -10.52 15.72
N ALA A 111 27.89 -11.66 15.16
CA ALA A 111 27.33 -11.82 13.82
C ALA A 111 26.05 -11.01 13.66
N ARG A 112 25.11 -11.11 14.62
CA ARG A 112 23.86 -10.33 14.61
C ARG A 112 24.13 -8.82 14.68
N GLY A 113 25.05 -8.41 15.55
CA GLY A 113 25.50 -7.02 15.64
C GLY A 113 26.15 -6.52 14.34
N ARG A 114 26.93 -7.36 13.66
CA ARG A 114 27.52 -7.07 12.35
C ARG A 114 26.45 -6.91 11.28
N THR A 115 25.57 -7.90 11.10
CA THR A 115 24.46 -7.87 10.13
C THR A 115 23.62 -6.61 10.30
N ARG A 116 23.23 -6.30 11.55
CA ARG A 116 22.46 -5.09 11.84
C ARG A 116 23.18 -3.81 11.42
N ARG A 117 24.46 -3.66 11.77
CA ARG A 117 25.26 -2.49 11.36
C ARG A 117 25.38 -2.40 9.84
N GLU A 118 25.61 -3.52 9.17
CA GLU A 118 25.75 -3.54 7.71
C GLU A 118 24.45 -3.16 7.01
N LEU A 119 23.30 -3.69 7.45
CA LEU A 119 22.02 -3.42 6.80
C LEU A 119 21.47 -2.02 7.11
N GLN A 120 21.72 -1.49 8.32
CA GLN A 120 21.30 -0.13 8.68
C GLN A 120 22.18 0.95 8.02
N ALA A 121 23.40 0.62 7.60
CA ALA A 121 24.32 1.56 6.98
C ALA A 121 23.84 1.93 5.57
N ASN A 122 23.62 3.23 5.36
CA ASN A 122 23.25 3.75 4.05
C ASN A 122 24.51 3.96 3.19
N ARG A 123 24.79 2.99 2.32
CA ARG A 123 25.93 3.01 1.38
C ARG A 123 25.56 3.55 0.00
N TYR A 124 24.50 4.38 -0.08
CA TYR A 124 24.16 5.09 -1.31
C TYR A 124 24.95 6.39 -1.40
N ASP A 125 25.67 6.56 -2.51
CA ASP A 125 26.35 7.80 -2.85
C ASP A 125 25.48 8.65 -3.80
N PRO A 126 24.96 9.81 -3.35
CA PRO A 126 24.13 10.68 -4.17
C PRO A 126 24.90 11.36 -5.32
N ALA A 127 26.23 11.47 -5.25
CA ALA A 127 27.02 12.10 -6.31
C ALA A 127 27.18 11.18 -7.54
N THR A 128 27.28 9.87 -7.31
CA THR A 128 27.46 8.88 -8.37
C THR A 128 26.20 8.04 -8.65
N GLY A 129 25.17 8.14 -7.81
CA GLY A 129 23.98 7.31 -7.88
C GLY A 129 24.24 5.83 -7.56
N THR A 130 25.36 5.51 -6.91
CA THR A 130 25.80 4.13 -6.68
C THR A 130 25.42 3.66 -5.28
N LEU A 131 24.81 2.47 -5.17
CA LEU A 131 24.60 1.78 -3.91
C LEU A 131 25.58 0.59 -3.81
N VAL A 132 26.39 0.55 -2.76
CA VAL A 132 27.33 -0.57 -2.53
C VAL A 132 26.69 -1.61 -1.60
N TRP A 133 26.69 -2.87 -2.01
CA TRP A 133 26.27 -4.01 -1.19
C TRP A 133 27.47 -4.76 -0.63
N THR A 134 27.37 -5.21 0.63
CA THR A 134 28.41 -6.08 1.23
C THR A 134 28.34 -7.48 0.67
N ASP A 135 29.44 -8.23 0.80
CA ASP A 135 29.48 -9.65 0.42
C ASP A 135 28.33 -10.49 1.04
N GLY A 136 27.90 -10.15 2.25
CA GLY A 136 26.75 -10.79 2.90
C GLY A 136 25.43 -10.50 2.19
N GLN A 137 25.21 -9.26 1.76
CA GLN A 137 24.02 -8.86 1.00
C GLN A 137 24.00 -9.49 -0.39
N VAL A 138 25.14 -9.53 -1.08
CA VAL A 138 25.28 -10.17 -2.40
C VAL A 138 25.00 -11.67 -2.30
N SER A 139 25.58 -12.36 -1.31
CA SER A 139 25.33 -13.78 -1.10
C SER A 139 23.87 -14.08 -0.73
N ALA A 140 23.24 -13.22 0.07
CA ALA A 140 21.83 -13.35 0.42
C ALA A 140 20.91 -13.20 -0.80
N PHE A 141 21.23 -12.27 -1.70
CA PHE A 141 20.46 -12.08 -2.92
C PHE A 141 20.37 -13.36 -3.76
N GLU A 142 21.49 -14.05 -3.98
CA GLU A 142 21.50 -15.26 -4.81
C GLU A 142 20.68 -16.39 -4.19
N GLU A 143 20.71 -16.57 -2.86
CA GLU A 143 19.87 -17.56 -2.16
C GLU A 143 18.38 -17.19 -2.24
N ILE A 144 18.04 -15.93 -1.99
CA ILE A 144 16.63 -15.49 -1.98
C ILE A 144 16.05 -15.47 -3.40
N HIS A 145 16.85 -15.14 -4.41
CA HIS A 145 16.45 -15.23 -5.81
C HIS A 145 16.06 -16.66 -6.19
N GLN A 146 16.86 -17.65 -5.79
CA GLN A 146 16.52 -19.06 -5.99
C GLN A 146 15.25 -19.43 -5.23
N HIS A 147 15.12 -18.98 -3.98
CA HIS A 147 13.95 -19.22 -3.16
C HIS A 147 12.64 -18.70 -3.78
N PHE A 148 12.62 -17.46 -4.26
CA PHE A 148 11.47 -16.91 -4.99
C PHE A 148 11.26 -17.59 -6.34
N GLY A 149 12.35 -18.02 -7.00
CA GLY A 149 12.29 -18.90 -8.15
C GLY A 149 11.45 -20.15 -7.88
N GLU A 150 11.70 -20.84 -6.76
CA GLU A 150 11.00 -22.07 -6.41
C GLU A 150 9.57 -21.86 -5.88
N LEU A 151 9.38 -20.85 -5.00
CA LEU A 151 8.11 -20.64 -4.32
C LEU A 151 7.14 -19.72 -5.06
N VAL A 152 7.60 -18.82 -5.93
CA VAL A 152 6.74 -17.80 -6.53
C VAL A 152 6.69 -17.94 -8.05
N TYR A 153 7.83 -18.18 -8.69
CA TYR A 153 7.96 -18.03 -10.15
C TYR A 153 7.79 -19.35 -10.92
N ALA A 154 8.45 -20.42 -10.46
CA ALA A 154 8.59 -21.69 -11.16
C ALA A 154 7.94 -22.88 -10.42
N ARG A 155 6.83 -22.64 -9.71
CA ARG A 155 6.11 -23.72 -9.01
C ARG A 155 5.69 -24.83 -9.97
N LYS A 156 6.05 -26.07 -9.61
CA LYS A 156 5.80 -27.30 -10.39
C LYS A 156 4.32 -27.69 -10.48
N ALA A 157 3.45 -27.18 -9.62
CA ALA A 157 2.00 -27.44 -9.62
C ALA A 157 1.22 -26.18 -9.18
N SER A 158 -0.04 -26.06 -9.62
CA SER A 158 -0.99 -25.09 -9.04
C SER A 158 -1.23 -25.48 -7.58
N GLY A 159 -1.24 -24.52 -6.65
CA GLY A 159 -1.19 -24.91 -5.25
C GLY A 159 -1.40 -23.85 -4.18
N GLU A 160 -1.15 -22.58 -4.46
CA GLU A 160 -1.33 -21.51 -3.47
C GLU A 160 -1.92 -20.23 -4.08
N GLY A 161 -2.89 -20.38 -4.98
CA GLY A 161 -3.60 -19.25 -5.61
C GLY A 161 -2.95 -18.63 -6.84
N LEU A 162 -1.64 -18.79 -7.09
CA LEU A 162 -1.03 -18.41 -8.37
C LEU A 162 -1.06 -19.55 -9.40
N LYS A 163 -1.16 -19.17 -10.68
CA LYS A 163 -1.04 -20.11 -11.81
C LYS A 163 0.38 -20.69 -11.86
N ALA A 164 0.49 -22.01 -12.05
CA ALA A 164 1.78 -22.68 -12.20
C ALA A 164 2.56 -22.16 -13.42
N GLY A 165 3.87 -21.98 -13.27
CA GLY A 165 4.75 -21.49 -14.34
C GLY A 165 4.36 -20.11 -14.87
N MET A 166 3.88 -19.22 -13.99
CA MET A 166 3.49 -17.86 -14.41
C MET A 166 4.69 -17.02 -14.83
N ILE A 167 5.85 -17.20 -14.19
CA ILE A 167 7.07 -16.43 -14.46
C ILE A 167 8.17 -17.41 -14.88
N THR A 168 8.32 -17.58 -16.20
CA THR A 168 9.26 -18.54 -16.77
C THR A 168 10.57 -17.92 -17.27
N ASP A 169 10.57 -16.60 -17.51
CA ASP A 169 11.77 -15.89 -17.94
C ASP A 169 12.70 -15.64 -16.73
N ALA A 170 13.95 -16.08 -16.85
CA ALA A 170 14.93 -15.96 -15.78
C ALA A 170 15.37 -14.50 -15.56
N GLY A 171 15.32 -13.66 -16.61
CA GLY A 171 15.58 -12.22 -16.52
C GLY A 171 14.50 -11.51 -15.70
N ASP A 172 13.24 -11.78 -16.00
CA ASP A 172 12.08 -11.26 -15.25
C ASP A 172 12.17 -11.65 -13.77
N ALA A 173 12.38 -12.94 -13.49
CA ALA A 173 12.49 -13.44 -12.12
C ALA A 173 13.60 -12.71 -11.33
N ARG A 174 14.76 -12.50 -11.94
CA ARG A 174 15.88 -11.80 -11.30
C ARG A 174 15.60 -10.31 -11.13
N ALA A 175 14.97 -9.67 -12.12
CA ALA A 175 14.57 -8.27 -12.07
C ALA A 175 13.53 -8.02 -10.96
N ILE A 176 12.51 -8.88 -10.84
CA ILE A 176 11.52 -8.80 -9.76
C ILE A 176 12.20 -8.97 -8.40
N THR A 177 13.12 -9.94 -8.24
CA THR A 177 13.88 -10.07 -6.99
C THR A 177 14.73 -8.83 -6.71
N ALA A 178 15.33 -8.21 -7.73
CA ALA A 178 16.09 -6.96 -7.57
C ALA A 178 15.20 -5.79 -7.10
N PHE A 179 13.99 -5.68 -7.65
CA PHE A 179 12.97 -4.74 -7.17
C PHE A 179 12.63 -5.00 -5.70
N ILE A 180 12.29 -6.24 -5.34
CA ILE A 180 11.96 -6.61 -3.96
C ILE A 180 13.15 -6.32 -3.02
N ALA A 181 14.37 -6.67 -3.41
CA ALA A 181 15.58 -6.40 -2.65
C ALA A 181 15.79 -4.89 -2.42
N TRP A 182 15.55 -4.06 -3.44
CA TRP A 182 15.55 -2.62 -3.30
C TRP A 182 14.50 -2.16 -2.28
N THR A 183 13.28 -2.70 -2.33
CA THR A 183 12.24 -2.34 -1.34
C THR A 183 12.67 -2.70 0.08
N ALA A 184 13.26 -3.88 0.28
CA ALA A 184 13.76 -4.33 1.58
C ALA A 184 14.91 -3.44 2.08
N TRP A 185 15.82 -3.02 1.19
CA TRP A 185 16.86 -2.05 1.51
C TRP A 185 16.28 -0.73 2.05
N THR A 186 15.24 -0.17 1.41
CA THR A 186 14.58 1.04 1.93
C THR A 186 13.97 0.82 3.33
N GLY A 187 13.56 -0.42 3.62
CA GLY A 187 12.97 -0.84 4.89
C GLY A 187 13.94 -0.81 6.07
N VAL A 188 15.25 -0.93 5.82
CA VAL A 188 16.28 -1.08 6.88
C VAL A 188 17.38 -0.01 6.85
N ALA A 189 17.73 0.51 5.67
CA ALA A 189 18.79 1.51 5.54
C ALA A 189 18.36 2.84 6.14
N ARG A 190 19.14 3.38 7.08
CA ARG A 190 18.83 4.66 7.74
C ARG A 190 18.85 5.80 6.75
N ARG A 191 17.90 6.72 6.85
CA ARG A 191 17.94 7.97 6.10
C ARG A 191 19.18 8.77 6.48
N PRO A 192 19.79 9.53 5.54
CA PRO A 192 20.92 10.41 5.86
C PRO A 192 20.59 11.34 7.03
N GLY A 193 21.42 11.30 8.08
CA GLY A 193 21.24 12.12 9.28
C GLY A 193 20.06 11.74 10.19
N LYS A 194 19.44 10.58 10.00
CA LYS A 194 18.33 10.08 10.84
C LYS A 194 18.66 8.73 11.48
N THR A 195 17.90 8.39 12.51
CA THR A 195 18.03 7.12 13.25
C THR A 195 17.09 6.03 12.76
N TYR A 196 16.21 6.35 11.80
CA TYR A 196 15.20 5.45 11.23
C TYR A 196 15.36 5.27 9.72
N SER A 197 14.79 4.18 9.19
CA SER A 197 14.87 3.81 7.77
C SER A 197 13.99 4.68 6.86
N TYR A 198 14.06 4.49 5.53
CA TYR A 198 13.25 5.28 4.60
C TYR A 198 11.74 5.11 4.82
N THR A 199 11.33 3.97 5.37
CA THR A 199 9.94 3.59 5.67
C THR A 199 9.56 3.81 7.15
N ASN A 200 10.36 4.57 7.90
CA ASN A 200 10.18 4.78 9.35
C ASN A 200 10.23 3.47 10.17
N ASN A 201 11.23 2.63 9.89
CA ASN A 201 11.46 1.32 10.53
C ASN A 201 10.37 0.27 10.26
N TRP A 202 9.62 0.42 9.19
CA TRP A 202 8.77 -0.65 8.67
C TRP A 202 9.57 -1.51 7.67
N PRO A 203 9.43 -2.86 7.64
CA PRO A 203 8.56 -3.68 8.45
C PRO A 203 9.16 -3.96 9.83
N ALA A 204 8.32 -4.40 10.77
CA ALA A 204 8.78 -4.81 12.09
C ALA A 204 9.72 -6.02 11.96
N GLU A 205 10.99 -5.82 12.34
CA GLU A 205 12.04 -6.85 12.25
C GLU A 205 13.08 -6.57 13.33
N GLU A 206 13.01 -7.31 14.43
CA GLU A 206 13.85 -7.09 15.60
C GLU A 206 15.32 -7.39 15.30
N LEU A 207 15.62 -8.32 14.40
CA LEU A 207 16.99 -8.72 14.07
C LEU A 207 17.78 -7.58 13.40
N VAL A 208 17.11 -6.63 12.73
CA VAL A 208 17.73 -5.39 12.23
C VAL A 208 17.39 -4.18 13.09
N GLY A 209 16.67 -4.38 14.19
CA GLY A 209 16.26 -3.31 15.11
C GLY A 209 15.23 -2.36 14.50
N ASN A 210 14.39 -2.86 13.60
CA ASN A 210 13.22 -2.14 13.12
C ASN A 210 12.12 -2.19 14.18
N THR A 211 11.96 -1.09 14.91
CA THR A 211 10.93 -0.88 15.91
C THR A 211 10.24 0.47 15.69
N PRO A 212 8.99 0.66 16.20
CA PRO A 212 8.28 1.93 16.08
C PRO A 212 9.12 3.11 16.55
N THR A 213 9.16 4.17 15.75
CA THR A 213 9.88 5.39 16.11
C THR A 213 9.17 6.14 17.23
N GLY A 214 9.91 6.96 17.99
CA GLY A 214 9.31 7.81 19.03
C GLY A 214 8.26 8.78 18.46
N GLU A 215 8.48 9.29 17.25
CA GLU A 215 7.51 10.14 16.56
C GLU A 215 6.22 9.37 16.21
N ALA A 216 6.30 8.11 15.79
CA ALA A 216 5.11 7.30 15.50
C ALA A 216 4.24 7.09 16.75
N ILE A 217 4.86 6.84 17.90
CA ILE A 217 4.16 6.69 19.19
C ILE A 217 3.51 8.03 19.60
N MET A 218 4.26 9.13 19.50
CA MET A 218 3.76 10.47 19.85
C MET A 218 2.56 10.88 18.99
N TRP A 219 2.64 10.73 17.67
CA TRP A 219 1.53 11.07 16.77
C TRP A 219 0.31 10.16 16.94
N SER A 220 0.52 8.90 17.31
CA SER A 220 -0.59 8.00 17.66
C SER A 220 -1.38 8.53 18.87
N ALA A 221 -0.68 8.94 19.94
CA ALA A 221 -1.34 9.53 21.11
C ALA A 221 -2.03 10.87 20.81
N LEU A 222 -1.35 11.76 20.07
CA LEU A 222 -1.92 13.04 19.66
C LEU A 222 -3.16 12.89 18.78
N SER A 223 -3.19 11.88 17.90
CA SER A 223 -4.35 11.61 17.05
C SER A 223 -5.62 11.30 17.84
N LEU A 224 -5.49 10.55 18.95
CA LEU A 224 -6.61 10.24 19.84
C LEU A 224 -7.10 11.49 20.59
N VAL A 225 -6.18 12.32 21.07
CA VAL A 225 -6.51 13.60 21.71
C VAL A 225 -7.26 14.51 20.72
N MET A 226 -6.77 14.61 19.48
CA MET A 226 -7.41 15.42 18.44
C MET A 226 -8.76 14.86 18.01
N LEU A 227 -8.91 13.53 17.92
CA LEU A 227 -10.18 12.90 17.60
C LEU A 227 -11.24 13.18 18.68
N LEU A 228 -10.92 12.92 19.95
CA LEU A 228 -11.86 13.10 21.05
C LEU A 228 -12.13 14.59 21.31
N GLY A 229 -11.07 15.40 21.36
CA GLY A 229 -11.16 16.84 21.57
C GLY A 229 -11.87 17.55 20.41
N GLY A 230 -11.55 17.18 19.16
CA GLY A 230 -12.19 17.70 17.96
C GLY A 230 -13.66 17.31 17.87
N SER A 231 -13.99 16.05 18.15
CA SER A 231 -15.39 15.59 18.19
C SER A 231 -16.18 16.32 19.28
N GLY A 232 -15.61 16.44 20.48
CA GLY A 232 -16.23 17.18 21.59
C GLY A 232 -16.42 18.66 21.27
N LEU A 233 -15.45 19.30 20.60
CA LEU A 233 -15.55 20.68 20.14
C LEU A 233 -16.65 20.85 19.10
N VAL A 234 -16.69 19.99 18.08
CA VAL A 234 -17.73 20.04 17.03
C VAL A 234 -19.12 19.83 17.63
N LEU A 235 -19.29 18.80 18.47
CA LEU A 235 -20.56 18.53 19.14
C LEU A 235 -20.97 19.66 20.09
N GLY A 236 -20.02 20.24 20.83
CA GLY A 236 -20.26 21.36 21.74
C GLY A 236 -20.63 22.66 21.00
N LEU A 237 -19.91 22.99 19.93
CA LEU A 237 -20.21 24.14 19.07
C LEU A 237 -21.57 23.99 18.40
N TYR A 238 -21.84 22.82 17.80
CA TYR A 238 -23.12 22.53 17.16
C TYR A 238 -24.26 22.50 18.17
N GLY A 239 -24.10 21.86 19.32
CA GLY A 239 -25.13 21.80 20.37
C GLY A 239 -25.50 23.17 20.92
N ARG A 240 -24.50 24.03 21.18
CA ARG A 240 -24.71 25.37 21.76
C ARG A 240 -25.14 26.42 20.72
N HIS A 241 -24.68 26.31 19.47
CA HIS A 241 -24.91 27.29 18.41
C HIS A 241 -25.70 26.69 17.24
N SER A 242 -26.51 25.66 17.51
CA SER A 242 -27.34 24.97 16.51
C SER A 242 -28.22 25.94 15.71
N ARG A 243 -28.68 27.03 16.33
CA ARG A 243 -29.46 28.07 15.67
C ARG A 243 -28.65 28.97 14.72
N VAL A 244 -27.32 28.99 14.78
CA VAL A 244 -26.45 29.81 13.93
C VAL A 244 -25.76 28.95 12.86
N VAL A 245 -25.41 27.73 13.22
CA VAL A 245 -24.63 26.79 12.38
C VAL A 245 -25.53 25.74 11.73
N GLY A 246 -26.65 25.37 12.36
CA GLY A 246 -27.57 24.36 11.86
C GLY A 246 -28.40 24.81 10.66
N TRP A 247 -29.03 23.82 10.03
CA TRP A 247 -30.06 24.06 9.03
C TRP A 247 -31.21 24.83 9.67
N HIS A 248 -31.42 26.06 9.20
CA HIS A 248 -32.55 26.88 9.60
C HIS A 248 -33.78 26.40 8.83
N GLU A 249 -34.30 25.22 9.18
CA GLU A 249 -35.71 24.95 8.90
C GLU A 249 -36.54 25.66 9.96
N THR A 250 -36.76 26.96 9.75
CA THR A 250 -38.12 27.45 9.91
C THR A 250 -38.96 26.62 8.96
N GLU A 251 -39.71 25.65 9.47
CA GLU A 251 -41.08 25.35 9.06
C GLU A 251 -41.56 24.09 9.78
N GLU A 252 -42.71 24.20 10.43
CA GLU A 252 -43.66 23.11 10.57
C GLU A 252 -43.91 22.54 9.16
N ARG A 253 -43.09 21.60 8.71
CA ARG A 253 -43.35 20.89 7.46
C ARG A 253 -44.60 20.07 7.67
N GLN A 254 -45.73 20.58 7.20
CA GLN A 254 -46.86 19.73 6.86
C GLN A 254 -46.33 18.70 5.86
N VAL A 255 -46.17 17.45 6.31
CA VAL A 255 -45.70 16.35 5.48
C VAL A 255 -46.77 16.13 4.41
N ARG A 256 -46.56 16.74 3.25
CA ARG A 256 -47.42 16.49 2.09
C ARG A 256 -47.03 15.13 1.53
N PHE A 257 -47.82 14.12 1.87
CA PHE A 257 -47.68 12.81 1.25
C PHE A 257 -48.12 12.91 -0.22
N VAL A 258 -47.15 12.78 -1.12
CA VAL A 258 -47.40 12.60 -2.55
C VAL A 258 -47.22 11.12 -2.82
N ALA A 259 -48.31 10.44 -3.21
CA ALA A 259 -48.24 9.02 -3.54
C ALA A 259 -47.21 8.82 -4.68
N PRO A 260 -46.25 7.88 -4.59
CA PRO A 260 -45.24 7.68 -5.63
C PRO A 260 -45.83 7.46 -7.03
N SER A 261 -47.01 6.84 -7.11
CA SER A 261 -47.76 6.62 -8.36
C SER A 261 -48.29 7.91 -9.02
N SER A 262 -48.39 9.00 -8.26
CA SER A 262 -48.81 10.32 -8.77
C SER A 262 -47.67 11.14 -9.38
N VAL A 263 -46.42 10.67 -9.26
CA VAL A 263 -45.25 11.32 -9.86
C VAL A 263 -45.01 10.75 -11.25
N ALA A 264 -45.24 11.56 -12.29
CA ALA A 264 -44.97 11.14 -13.67
C ALA A 264 -43.47 10.96 -13.92
N LEU A 265 -43.05 9.78 -14.35
CA LEU A 265 -41.67 9.48 -14.72
C LEU A 265 -41.34 10.01 -16.11
N THR A 266 -40.30 10.83 -16.22
CA THR A 266 -39.77 11.28 -17.51
C THR A 266 -39.14 10.09 -18.27
N PRO A 267 -38.99 10.18 -19.61
CA PRO A 267 -38.32 9.13 -20.38
C PRO A 267 -36.90 8.81 -19.86
N ALA A 268 -36.13 9.84 -19.47
CA ALA A 268 -34.79 9.66 -18.89
C ALA A 268 -34.82 8.89 -17.56
N GLN A 269 -35.77 9.21 -16.67
CA GLN A 269 -35.95 8.49 -15.39
C GLN A 269 -36.40 7.04 -15.59
N ARG A 270 -37.11 6.71 -16.68
CA ARG A 270 -37.46 5.32 -16.97
C ARG A 270 -36.25 4.49 -17.42
N VAL A 271 -35.31 5.12 -18.13
CA VAL A 271 -34.09 4.45 -18.60
C VAL A 271 -33.15 4.11 -17.44
N THR A 272 -33.19 4.83 -16.31
CA THR A 272 -32.34 4.51 -15.13
C THR A 272 -32.63 3.12 -14.55
N ALA A 273 -33.81 2.54 -14.79
CA ALA A 273 -34.12 1.16 -14.42
C ALA A 273 -33.09 0.16 -15.00
N TRP A 274 -32.61 0.40 -16.24
CA TRP A 274 -31.58 -0.44 -16.84
C TRP A 274 -30.21 -0.28 -16.18
N PHE A 275 -29.88 0.93 -15.69
CA PHE A 275 -28.66 1.14 -14.91
C PHE A 275 -28.72 0.35 -13.60
N PHE A 276 -29.86 0.37 -12.90
CA PHE A 276 -30.03 -0.43 -11.69
C PHE A 276 -29.95 -1.93 -11.96
N LEU A 277 -30.46 -2.41 -13.10
CA LEU A 277 -30.32 -3.80 -13.50
C LEU A 277 -28.85 -4.19 -13.71
N VAL A 278 -28.08 -3.36 -14.42
CA VAL A 278 -26.64 -3.58 -14.63
C VAL A 278 -25.89 -3.55 -13.29
N VAL A 279 -26.19 -2.59 -12.41
CA VAL A 279 -25.59 -2.53 -11.07
C VAL A 279 -25.89 -3.78 -10.26
N ALA A 280 -27.13 -4.26 -10.27
CA ALA A 280 -27.52 -5.49 -9.57
C ALA A 280 -26.79 -6.72 -10.14
N ALA A 281 -26.65 -6.81 -11.46
CA ALA A 281 -25.92 -7.90 -12.11
C ALA A 281 -24.42 -7.88 -11.79
N LEU A 282 -23.77 -6.70 -11.85
CA LEU A 282 -22.37 -6.53 -11.49
C LEU A 282 -22.14 -6.81 -10.00
N PHE A 283 -23.06 -6.39 -9.13
CA PHE A 283 -22.99 -6.70 -7.71
C PHE A 283 -23.08 -8.21 -7.45
N LEU A 284 -24.01 -8.91 -8.10
CA LEU A 284 -24.08 -10.37 -8.00
C LEU A 284 -22.78 -11.03 -8.47
N LEU A 285 -22.26 -10.64 -9.64
CA LEU A 285 -21.00 -11.17 -10.18
C LEU A 285 -19.82 -10.90 -9.24
N GLN A 286 -19.71 -9.69 -8.68
CA GLN A 286 -18.67 -9.32 -7.72
C GLN A 286 -18.73 -10.19 -6.47
N ASN A 287 -19.92 -10.50 -5.94
CA ASN A 287 -20.06 -11.39 -4.79
C ASN A 287 -19.66 -12.83 -5.12
N LEU A 288 -20.02 -13.34 -6.31
CA LEU A 288 -19.63 -14.69 -6.75
C LEU A 288 -18.11 -14.82 -6.91
N ILE A 289 -17.48 -13.84 -7.56
CA ILE A 289 -16.03 -13.80 -7.72
C ILE A 289 -15.34 -13.62 -6.36
N GLY A 290 -15.86 -12.75 -5.48
CA GLY A 290 -15.36 -12.58 -4.12
C GLY A 290 -15.43 -13.86 -3.28
N GLY A 291 -16.50 -14.65 -3.45
CA GLY A 291 -16.61 -15.98 -2.85
C GLY A 291 -15.52 -16.94 -3.33
N ALA A 292 -15.22 -16.95 -4.65
CA ALA A 292 -14.12 -17.73 -5.20
C ALA A 292 -12.74 -17.27 -4.67
N THR A 293 -12.51 -15.95 -4.56
CA THR A 293 -11.27 -15.38 -4.02
C THR A 293 -11.04 -15.78 -2.57
N VAL A 294 -12.07 -15.74 -1.72
CA VAL A 294 -11.96 -16.19 -0.32
C VAL A 294 -11.76 -17.70 -0.23
N HIS A 295 -12.33 -18.50 -1.14
CA HIS A 295 -12.14 -19.96 -1.15
C HIS A 295 -10.67 -20.36 -1.27
N TYR A 296 -9.86 -19.60 -2.02
CA TYR A 296 -8.41 -19.83 -2.12
C TYR A 296 -7.66 -19.73 -0.78
N MET A 297 -8.23 -19.10 0.25
CA MET A 297 -7.65 -19.08 1.59
C MET A 297 -7.75 -20.44 2.30
N VAL A 298 -8.67 -21.29 1.86
CA VAL A 298 -8.92 -22.63 2.45
C VAL A 298 -8.40 -23.73 1.53
N GLU A 299 -8.69 -23.64 0.23
CA GLU A 299 -8.27 -24.59 -0.79
C GLU A 299 -7.50 -23.83 -1.88
N ALA A 300 -6.21 -23.66 -1.68
CA ALA A 300 -5.43 -22.77 -2.54
C ALA A 300 -5.05 -23.42 -3.91
N SER A 301 -5.23 -24.73 -4.03
CA SER A 301 -4.98 -25.51 -5.26
C SER A 301 -6.23 -25.72 -6.12
N GLY A 302 -7.43 -25.35 -5.66
CA GLY A 302 -8.67 -25.70 -6.34
C GLY A 302 -9.92 -25.03 -5.79
N PHE A 303 -11.08 -25.48 -6.26
CA PHE A 303 -12.39 -25.01 -5.84
C PHE A 303 -13.35 -26.20 -5.78
N PHE A 304 -13.50 -26.81 -4.60
CA PHE A 304 -14.29 -28.03 -4.40
C PHE A 304 -13.85 -29.18 -5.32
N GLY A 305 -12.54 -29.36 -5.48
CA GLY A 305 -11.95 -30.38 -6.36
C GLY A 305 -11.86 -29.98 -7.85
N ILE A 306 -12.25 -28.76 -8.21
CA ILE A 306 -12.08 -28.19 -9.56
C ILE A 306 -10.77 -27.39 -9.62
N ASP A 307 -9.94 -27.58 -10.67
CA ASP A 307 -8.72 -26.80 -10.90
C ASP A 307 -9.03 -25.39 -11.44
N LEU A 308 -9.67 -24.57 -10.60
CA LEU A 308 -10.00 -23.18 -10.89
C LEU A 308 -8.77 -22.28 -11.13
N PRO A 309 -7.63 -22.43 -10.43
CA PRO A 309 -6.44 -21.60 -10.63
C PRO A 309 -5.90 -21.56 -12.06
N ARG A 310 -6.15 -22.62 -12.84
CA ARG A 310 -5.73 -22.69 -14.24
C ARG A 310 -6.41 -21.62 -15.11
N LEU A 311 -7.65 -21.27 -14.79
CA LEU A 311 -8.50 -20.37 -15.58
C LEU A 311 -8.69 -19.02 -14.88
N LEU A 312 -8.95 -19.05 -13.57
CA LEU A 312 -9.20 -17.89 -12.73
C LEU A 312 -8.33 -17.97 -11.46
N PRO A 313 -7.01 -17.75 -11.57
CA PRO A 313 -6.13 -17.71 -10.41
C PRO A 313 -6.50 -16.58 -9.44
N TYR A 314 -6.05 -16.69 -8.19
CA TYR A 314 -6.37 -15.75 -7.11
C TYR A 314 -6.09 -14.29 -7.48
N ASN A 315 -4.95 -14.01 -8.12
CA ASN A 315 -4.58 -12.67 -8.54
C ASN A 315 -5.50 -12.07 -9.62
N LEU A 316 -6.27 -12.90 -10.33
CA LEU A 316 -7.26 -12.47 -11.32
C LEU A 316 -8.67 -12.38 -10.72
N THR A 317 -9.01 -13.23 -9.74
CA THR A 317 -10.31 -13.17 -9.07
C THR A 317 -10.38 -12.06 -8.03
N ARG A 318 -9.25 -11.62 -7.49
CA ARG A 318 -9.18 -10.49 -6.55
C ARG A 318 -9.32 -9.14 -7.28
#